data_AF-A0A932RZQ0-F1
#
_entry.id   AF-A0A932RZQ0-F1
#
_cell.length_a   1.000
_cell.length_b   1.000
_cell.length_c   1.000
_cell.angle_alpha   90.00
_cell.angle_beta   90.00
_cell.angle_gamma   90.00
#
_symmetry.space_group_name_H-M   'P 1'
#
loop_
_entity.id
_entity.type
_entity.pdbx_description
1 polymer ?
#
loop_
_entity_poly.entity_id
_entity_poly.type
_entity_poly.pdbx_seq_one_letter_code
_entity_poly.pdbx_strand_id
1 'polypeptide(L)'
;MAETVNFTGAVDRELLKRAKILAAKSETSINALFNAELRYLVETFEAAEASGNQNFKTLLDFALGRVDDLTAKAALGIDSDEDLFLLMTQAHLPMPRLPESSTQEMVNSLHALAS
;
A
#
# COMPACT_ATOMS: atom_id res chain seq x y z
N MET A 1 6.22 10.82 -27.74
CA MET A 1 7.40 10.83 -26.86
C MET A 1 6.88 11.26 -25.50
N ALA A 2 7.05 10.44 -24.46
CA ALA A 2 6.66 10.88 -23.12
C ALA A 2 7.66 11.97 -22.69
N GLU A 3 7.19 13.21 -22.52
CA GLU A 3 8.01 14.26 -21.93
C GLU A 3 8.25 13.90 -20.47
N THR A 4 9.49 13.51 -20.16
CA THR A 4 9.89 13.19 -18.80
C THR A 4 10.04 14.48 -18.00
N VAL A 5 9.32 14.59 -16.89
CA VAL A 5 9.41 15.71 -15.95
C VAL A 5 10.16 15.29 -14.69
N ASN A 6 10.90 16.22 -14.08
CA ASN A 6 11.59 15.98 -12.82
C ASN A 6 10.64 16.23 -11.64
N PHE A 7 10.53 15.26 -10.74
CA PHE A 7 9.75 15.34 -9.52
C PHE A 7 10.67 15.27 -8.30
N THR A 8 10.41 16.10 -7.27
CA THR A 8 11.10 16.05 -5.98
C THR A 8 10.10 15.73 -4.88
N GLY A 9 10.38 14.70 -4.09
CA GLY A 9 9.56 14.30 -2.94
C GLY A 9 10.43 13.94 -1.74
N ALA A 10 9.83 13.96 -0.55
CA ALA A 10 10.46 13.49 0.67
C ALA A 10 10.12 12.01 0.90
N VAL A 11 11.12 11.20 1.24
CA VAL A 11 10.95 9.78 1.57
C VAL A 11 11.76 9.46 2.82
N ASP A 12 11.32 8.46 3.59
CA ASP A 12 12.09 7.97 4.72
C ASP A 12 13.50 7.51 4.28
N ARG A 13 14.51 7.84 5.08
CA ARG A 13 15.93 7.57 4.76
C ARG A 13 16.21 6.07 4.70
N GLU A 14 15.68 5.30 5.64
CA GLU A 14 15.91 3.86 5.70
C GLU A 14 15.14 3.13 4.60
N LEU A 15 13.94 3.60 4.24
CA LEU A 15 13.22 3.14 3.06
C LEU A 15 14.04 3.38 1.79
N LEU A 16 14.57 4.59 1.59
CA LEU A 16 15.38 4.90 0.40
C LEU A 16 16.64 4.03 0.32
N LYS A 17 17.29 3.78 1.46
CA LYS A 17 18.46 2.89 1.53
C LYS A 17 18.11 1.47 1.11
N ARG A 18 17.00 0.92 1.60
CA ARG A 18 16.53 -0.41 1.22
C ARG A 18 16.13 -0.49 -0.25
N ALA A 19 15.45 0.54 -0.77
CA ALA A 19 15.10 0.63 -2.19
C ALA A 19 16.34 0.66 -3.09
N LYS A 20 17.43 1.35 -2.69
CA LYS A 20 18.72 1.33 -3.41
C LYS A 20 19.33 -0.06 -3.49
N ILE A 21 19.32 -0.79 -2.38
CA ILE A 21 19.85 -2.16 -2.33
C ILE A 21 19.03 -3.07 -3.24
N LEU A 22 17.70 -2.95 -3.21
CA LEU A 22 16.81 -3.72 -4.09
C LEU A 22 17.10 -3.41 -5.57
N ALA A 23 17.18 -2.12 -5.93
CA ALA A 23 17.46 -1.71 -7.30
C ALA A 23 18.80 -2.26 -7.81
N ALA A 24 19.84 -2.23 -6.97
CA ALA A 24 21.14 -2.80 -7.31
C ALA A 24 21.11 -4.33 -7.50
N LYS A 25 20.37 -5.06 -6.64
CA LYS A 25 20.22 -6.52 -6.75
C LYS A 25 19.43 -6.96 -7.98
N SER A 26 18.51 -6.12 -8.44
CA SER A 26 17.63 -6.38 -9.58
C SER A 26 18.09 -5.70 -10.86
N GLU A 27 19.34 -5.21 -10.91
CA GLU A 27 19.95 -4.54 -12.08
C GLU A 27 19.07 -3.40 -12.64
N THR A 28 18.43 -2.65 -11.76
CA THR A 28 17.49 -1.57 -12.11
C THR A 28 17.80 -0.28 -11.35
N SER A 29 17.01 0.76 -11.55
CA SER A 29 17.13 2.05 -10.85
C SER A 29 15.92 2.32 -9.97
N ILE A 30 16.10 3.18 -8.95
CA ILE A 30 14.98 3.65 -8.10
C ILE A 30 13.90 4.31 -8.97
N ASN A 31 14.31 5.11 -9.96
CA ASN A 31 13.38 5.77 -10.86
C ASN A 31 12.58 4.77 -11.70
N ALA A 32 13.21 3.68 -12.16
CA ALA A 32 12.51 2.64 -12.90
C ALA A 32 11.49 1.91 -12.03
N LEU A 33 11.86 1.54 -10.79
CA LEU A 33 10.94 0.94 -9.82
C LEU A 33 9.76 1.88 -9.52
N PHE A 34 10.06 3.13 -9.19
CA PHE A 34 9.04 4.12 -8.86
C PHE A 34 8.09 4.41 -10.02
N ASN A 35 8.61 4.55 -11.24
CA ASN A 35 7.78 4.75 -12.43
C ASN A 35 6.90 3.53 -12.74
N ALA A 36 7.39 2.31 -12.50
CA ALA A 36 6.60 1.10 -12.70
C ALA A 36 5.42 1.05 -11.71
N GLU A 37 5.68 1.31 -10.42
CA GLU A 37 4.64 1.35 -9.38
C GLU A 37 3.63 2.48 -9.61
N LEU A 38 4.10 3.69 -9.93
CA LEU A 38 3.22 4.81 -10.25
C LEU A 38 2.34 4.52 -11.46
N ARG A 39 2.92 3.93 -12.52
CA ARG A 39 2.19 3.56 -13.72
C ARG A 39 1.10 2.56 -13.38
N TYR A 40 1.45 1.49 -12.65
CA TYR A 40 0.50 0.47 -12.25
C TYR A 40 -0.65 1.08 -11.42
N LEU A 41 -0.33 1.94 -10.45
CA LEU A 41 -1.32 2.62 -9.62
C LEU A 41 -2.30 3.46 -10.45
N VAL A 42 -1.79 4.27 -11.37
CA VAL A 42 -2.62 5.15 -12.22
C VAL A 42 -3.46 4.33 -13.20
N GLU A 43 -2.84 3.41 -13.94
CA GLU A 43 -3.55 2.61 -14.95
C GLU A 43 -4.62 1.72 -14.30
N THR A 44 -4.37 1.16 -13.12
CA THR A 44 -5.36 0.36 -12.39
C THR A 44 -6.52 1.22 -11.88
N PHE A 45 -6.23 2.42 -11.36
CA PHE A 45 -7.26 3.36 -10.93
C PHE A 45 -8.15 3.80 -12.10
N GLU A 46 -7.55 4.21 -13.22
CA GLU A 46 -8.29 4.64 -14.41
C GLU A 46 -9.15 3.51 -15.00
N ALA A 47 -8.65 2.28 -15.02
CA ALA A 47 -9.41 1.12 -15.46
C ALA A 47 -10.60 0.80 -14.53
N ALA A 48 -10.41 0.93 -13.21
CA ALA A 48 -11.47 0.76 -12.23
C ALA A 48 -12.54 1.85 -12.35
N GLU A 49 -12.13 3.11 -12.56
CA GLU A 49 -13.05 4.23 -12.75
C GLU A 49 -13.86 4.08 -14.05
N ALA A 50 -13.22 3.70 -15.15
CA ALA A 50 -13.88 3.46 -16.43
C ALA A 50 -14.93 2.33 -16.38
N SER A 51 -14.72 1.33 -15.53
CA SER A 51 -15.68 0.23 -15.30
C SER A 51 -16.72 0.53 -14.23
N GLY A 52 -16.66 1.71 -13.58
CA GLY A 52 -17.53 2.08 -12.46
C GLY A 52 -17.26 1.28 -11.17
N ASN A 53 -16.15 0.55 -11.11
CA ASN A 53 -15.81 -0.31 -9.99
C ASN A 53 -15.15 0.51 -8.86
N GLN A 54 -15.90 0.73 -7.77
CA GLN A 54 -15.41 1.47 -6.60
C GLN A 54 -14.52 0.62 -5.68
N ASN A 55 -14.35 -0.68 -5.94
CA ASN A 55 -13.59 -1.57 -5.06
C ASN A 55 -12.13 -1.14 -4.94
N PHE A 56 -11.51 -0.71 -6.05
CA PHE A 56 -10.12 -0.26 -6.02
C PHE A 56 -9.93 0.99 -5.16
N LYS A 57 -10.90 1.93 -5.20
CA LYS A 57 -10.89 3.12 -4.34
C LYS A 57 -10.99 2.74 -2.87
N THR A 58 -11.90 1.83 -2.51
CA THR A 58 -12.04 1.32 -1.14
C THR A 58 -10.76 0.65 -0.65
N LEU A 59 -10.14 -0.20 -1.48
CA LEU A 59 -8.86 -0.84 -1.15
C LEU A 59 -7.72 0.17 -0.99
N LEU A 60 -7.69 1.22 -1.83
CA LEU A 60 -6.70 2.29 -1.73
C LEU A 60 -6.89 3.12 -0.45
N ASP A 61 -8.13 3.48 -0.11
CA ASP A 61 -8.42 4.19 1.14
C ASP A 61 -8.04 3.36 2.37
N PHE A 62 -8.22 2.03 2.31
CA PHE A 62 -7.74 1.11 3.34
C PHE A 62 -6.20 1.05 3.40
N ALA A 63 -5.52 0.93 2.25
CA ALA A 63 -4.05 0.92 2.16
C ALA A 63 -3.42 2.19 2.76
N LEU A 64 -4.08 3.33 2.57
CA LEU A 64 -3.66 4.64 3.11
C LEU A 64 -4.06 4.83 4.59
N GLY A 65 -4.74 3.87 5.21
CA GLY A 65 -5.20 3.93 6.60
C GLY A 65 -6.31 4.95 6.84
N ARG A 66 -7.07 5.33 5.80
CA ARG A 66 -8.21 6.26 5.93
C ARG A 66 -9.48 5.58 6.42
N VAL A 67 -9.63 4.30 6.09
CA VAL A 67 -10.72 3.44 6.56
C VAL A 67 -10.12 2.22 7.26
N ASP A 68 -10.85 1.68 8.23
CA ASP A 68 -10.49 0.42 8.89
C ASP A 68 -10.92 -0.81 8.06
N ASP A 69 -10.52 -1.98 8.53
CA ASP A 69 -10.81 -3.27 7.90
C ASP A 69 -12.32 -3.57 7.90
N LEU A 70 -13.03 -3.24 8.98
CA LEU A 70 -14.48 -3.44 9.07
C LEU A 70 -15.24 -2.65 8.01
N THR A 71 -14.89 -1.37 7.85
CA THR A 71 -15.50 -0.48 6.85
C THR A 71 -15.15 -0.94 5.43
N ALA A 72 -13.89 -1.30 5.18
CA ALA A 72 -13.45 -1.80 3.89
C ALA A 72 -14.18 -3.09 3.50
N LYS A 73 -14.27 -4.06 4.41
CA LYS A 73 -14.97 -5.33 4.21
C LYS A 73 -16.45 -5.14 3.91
N ALA A 74 -17.13 -4.28 4.68
CA ALA A 74 -18.54 -3.95 4.46
C ALA A 74 -18.79 -3.31 3.08
N ALA A 75 -17.92 -2.38 2.66
CA ALA A 75 -18.03 -1.73 1.35
C ALA A 75 -17.72 -2.66 0.17
N LEU A 76 -16.87 -3.67 0.38
CA LEU A 76 -16.51 -4.69 -0.61
C LEU A 76 -17.49 -5.88 -0.64
N GLY A 77 -18.38 -5.99 0.35
CA GLY A 77 -19.32 -7.10 0.49
C GLY A 77 -18.63 -8.43 0.84
N ILE A 78 -17.54 -8.38 1.59
CA ILE A 78 -16.77 -9.54 2.04
C ILE A 78 -16.79 -9.62 3.56
N ASP A 79 -16.67 -10.83 4.11
CA ASP A 79 -16.74 -11.06 5.57
C ASP A 79 -15.42 -11.58 6.16
N SER A 80 -14.45 -11.94 5.30
CA SER A 80 -13.18 -12.53 5.71
C SER A 80 -12.00 -11.55 5.55
N ASP A 81 -11.12 -11.55 6.55
CA ASP A 81 -9.83 -10.84 6.48
C ASP A 81 -8.91 -11.44 5.41
N GLU A 82 -9.05 -12.74 5.14
CA GLU A 82 -8.29 -13.42 4.08
C GLU A 82 -8.69 -12.90 2.70
N ASP A 83 -10.00 -12.70 2.46
CA ASP A 83 -10.48 -12.15 1.19
C ASP A 83 -9.98 -10.72 1.00
N LEU A 84 -10.00 -9.91 2.06
CA LEU A 84 -9.44 -8.56 2.02
C LEU A 84 -7.95 -8.60 1.68
N PHE A 85 -7.18 -9.49 2.32
CA PHE A 85 -5.76 -9.66 2.04
C PHE A 85 -5.48 -10.10 0.59
N LEU A 86 -6.26 -11.03 0.05
CA LEU A 86 -6.14 -11.49 -1.33
C LEU A 86 -6.45 -10.36 -2.32
N LEU A 87 -7.50 -9.56 -2.07
CA LEU A 87 -7.84 -8.40 -2.88
C LEU A 87 -6.74 -7.34 -2.86
N MET A 88 -6.17 -7.07 -1.69
CA MET A 88 -5.04 -6.15 -1.53
C MET A 88 -3.81 -6.63 -2.31
N THR A 89 -3.50 -7.94 -2.22
CA THR A 89 -2.40 -8.56 -2.95
C THR A 89 -2.61 -8.47 -4.46
N GLN A 90 -3.82 -8.76 -4.94
CA GLN A 90 -4.15 -8.66 -6.36
C GLN A 90 -4.07 -7.23 -6.89
N ALA A 91 -4.44 -6.25 -6.06
CA ALA A 91 -4.37 -4.82 -6.38
C ALA A 91 -2.96 -4.23 -6.21
N HIS A 92 -1.96 -5.03 -5.84
CA HIS A 92 -0.59 -4.62 -5.48
C HIS A 92 -0.55 -3.49 -4.43
N LEU A 93 -1.54 -3.46 -3.53
CA LEU A 93 -1.63 -2.47 -2.48
C LEU A 93 -1.00 -3.02 -1.19
N PRO A 94 -0.15 -2.24 -0.50
CA PRO A 94 0.40 -2.67 0.77
C PRO A 94 -0.70 -2.68 1.83
N MET A 95 -0.64 -3.65 2.75
CA MET A 95 -1.46 -3.59 3.96
C MET A 95 -1.12 -2.33 4.77
N PRO A 96 -2.13 -1.64 5.33
CA PRO A 96 -1.90 -0.46 6.15
C PRO A 96 -0.96 -0.82 7.31
N ARG A 97 0.07 -0.01 7.49
CA ARG A 97 1.04 -0.19 8.57
C ARG A 97 0.69 0.75 9.71
N LEU A 98 0.57 0.20 10.91
CA LEU A 98 0.52 1.01 12.12
C LEU A 98 1.90 1.62 12.38
N PRO A 99 1.96 2.82 12.98
CA PRO A 99 3.20 3.34 13.53
C PRO A 99 3.83 2.33 14.49
N GLU A 100 5.16 2.29 14.51
CA GLU A 100 5.92 1.36 15.37
C GLU A 100 5.59 1.57 16.86
N SER A 101 5.38 2.82 17.28
CA SER A 101 4.97 3.16 18.64
C SER A 101 3.63 2.54 19.03
N SER A 102 2.63 2.64 18.16
CA SER A 102 1.30 2.05 18.39
C SER A 102 1.36 0.52 18.42
N THR A 103 2.19 -0.08 17.56
CA THR A 103 2.42 -1.53 17.56
C THR A 103 3.07 -1.97 18.89
N GLN A 104 4.04 -1.20 19.39
CA GLN A 104 4.72 -1.49 20.65
C GLN A 104 3.78 -1.36 21.87
N GLU A 105 2.88 -0.37 21.87
CA GLU A 105 1.85 -0.21 22.91
C GLU A 105 0.89 -1.40 22.96
N MET A 106 0.47 -1.91 21.80
CA MET A 106 -0.37 -3.11 21.71
C MET A 106 0.37 -4.34 22.26
N VAL A 107 1.64 -4.52 21.91
CA VAL A 107 2.49 -5.61 22.44
C VAL A 107 2.60 -5.53 23.96
N ASN A 108 2.86 -4.34 24.50
CA ASN A 108 2.95 -4.13 25.96
C ASN A 108 1.62 -4.45 26.65
N SER A 109 0.49 -4.07 26.04
CA SER A 109 -0.85 -4.37 26.55
C SER A 109 -1.13 -5.87 26.58
N LEU A 110 -0.72 -6.61 25.54
CA LEU A 110 -0.83 -8.07 25.52
C LEU A 110 0.04 -8.74 26.60
N HIS A 111 1.26 -8.26 26.81
CA HIS A 111 2.11 -8.76 27.88
C HIS A 111 1.52 -8.51 29.27
N ALA A 112 0.85 -7.37 29.48
CA ALA A 112 0.17 -7.05 30.73
C ALA A 112 -1.09 -7.90 30.98
N LEU A 113 -1.72 -8.44 29.94
CA LEU A 113 -2.84 -9.38 30.06
C LEU A 113 -2.38 -10.81 30.39
N ALA A 114 -1.13 -11.14 30.09
CA ALA A 114 -0.53 -12.45 30.35
C ALA A 114 0.16 -12.55 31.73
N SER A 115 0.20 -11.46 32.49
CA SER A 115 0.72 -11.35 33.86
C SER A 115 -0.40 -11.25 34.89
#